data_AF-A0A550HK61-F1
#
_entry.id   AF-A0A550HK61-F1
#
_cell.length_a   1.000
_cell.length_b   1.000
_cell.length_c   1.000
_cell.angle_alpha   90.00
_cell.angle_beta   90.00
_cell.angle_gamma   90.00
#
_symmetry.space_group_name_H-M   'P 1'
#
loop_
_entity.id
_entity.type
_entity.pdbx_description
1 polymer ?
#
loop_
_entity_poly.entity_id
_entity_poly.type
_entity_poly.pdbx_seq_one_letter_code
_entity_poly.pdbx_strand_id
1 'polypeptide(L)'
;MTSFAQLRRTALSLPATAERSIGAGAKSFTVRDKRFASMGNDDHVRLHLPAADADEVLAAHPTAERLTRGAAPIGVRLPIADINGQQLNHWVRRAWLAHAPKRLAAQAEAADTAAAGEVGDLPKAIGSPATRALADVGITTLAQVAELSEAELLAMHGVGPKAVRLLGEALSATGHRLEG
;
A
#
# COMPACT_ATOMS: atom_id res chain seq x y z
N MET A 1 5.40 13.59 -12.96
CA MET A 1 5.87 14.35 -11.78
C MET A 1 5.32 13.68 -10.54
N THR A 2 6.17 13.39 -9.57
CA THR A 2 5.78 12.80 -8.29
C THR A 2 5.17 13.90 -7.40
N SER A 3 4.07 13.58 -6.70
CA SER A 3 3.32 14.58 -5.93
C SER A 3 2.86 14.05 -4.58
N PHE A 4 2.47 14.97 -3.69
CA PHE A 4 1.84 14.61 -2.42
C PHE A 4 0.59 13.72 -2.63
N ALA A 5 -0.20 13.98 -3.67
CA ALA A 5 -1.36 13.15 -3.99
C ALA A 5 -0.97 11.69 -4.30
N GLN A 6 0.18 11.48 -4.96
CA GLN A 6 0.72 10.15 -5.19
C GLN A 6 1.22 9.49 -3.89
N LEU A 7 1.96 10.22 -3.05
CA LEU A 7 2.36 9.74 -1.72
C LEU A 7 1.13 9.29 -0.91
N ARG A 8 0.12 10.15 -0.83
CA ARG A 8 -1.13 9.91 -0.11
C ARG A 8 -1.85 8.68 -0.65
N ARG A 9 -2.01 8.57 -1.96
CA ARG A 9 -2.64 7.41 -2.61
C ARG A 9 -1.91 6.11 -2.27
N THR A 10 -0.58 6.12 -2.36
CA THR A 10 0.24 4.93 -2.09
C THR A 10 0.20 4.53 -0.62
N ALA A 11 0.32 5.50 0.29
CA ALA A 11 0.27 5.20 1.72
C ALA A 11 -1.11 4.66 2.12
N LEU A 12 -2.20 5.28 1.64
CA LEU A 12 -3.56 4.85 1.96
C LEU A 12 -3.99 3.54 1.31
N SER A 13 -3.28 3.05 0.28
CA SER A 13 -3.53 1.72 -0.27
C SER A 13 -2.96 0.60 0.60
N LEU A 14 -2.05 0.91 1.54
CA LEU A 14 -1.40 -0.09 2.38
C LEU A 14 -2.31 -0.46 3.57
N PRO A 15 -2.40 -1.76 3.93
CA PRO A 15 -3.32 -2.21 4.98
C PRO A 15 -3.13 -1.51 6.32
N ALA A 16 -4.25 -1.24 7.01
CA ALA A 16 -4.29 -0.60 8.33
C ALA A 16 -3.53 0.75 8.42
N THR A 17 -3.47 1.49 7.32
CA THR A 17 -2.88 2.84 7.29
C THR A 17 -3.88 3.91 7.69
N ALA A 18 -3.48 4.80 8.58
CA ALA A 18 -4.19 6.02 8.92
C ALA A 18 -3.40 7.27 8.53
N GLU A 19 -4.07 8.22 7.89
CA GLU A 19 -3.57 9.58 7.71
C GLU A 19 -3.85 10.43 8.96
N ARG A 20 -2.84 11.15 9.44
CA ARG A 20 -2.93 12.07 10.57
C ARG A 20 -2.43 13.45 10.13
N SER A 21 -3.13 14.50 10.51
CA SER A 21 -2.61 15.87 10.40
C SER A 21 -1.64 16.12 11.55
N ILE A 22 -0.44 16.58 11.22
CA ILE A 22 0.56 17.08 12.17
C ILE A 22 0.55 18.61 12.08
N GLY A 23 1.04 19.30 13.11
CA GLY A 23 1.07 20.77 13.16
C GLY A 23 1.58 21.43 11.88
N ALA A 24 1.11 22.65 11.62
CA ALA A 24 1.41 23.46 10.43
C ALA A 24 1.00 22.83 9.07
N GLY A 25 0.03 21.92 9.03
CA GLY A 25 -0.51 21.37 7.77
C GLY A 25 0.23 20.14 7.22
N ALA A 26 1.29 19.71 7.91
CA ALA A 26 2.00 18.48 7.56
C ALA A 26 1.10 17.24 7.70
N LYS A 27 1.34 16.24 6.87
CA LYS A 27 0.59 14.98 6.84
C LYS A 27 1.50 13.81 7.22
N SER A 28 1.01 12.96 8.11
CA SER A 28 1.66 11.72 8.54
C SER A 28 0.83 10.52 8.10
N PHE A 29 1.50 9.45 7.71
CA PHE A 29 0.91 8.14 7.50
C PHE A 29 1.44 7.19 8.56
N THR A 30 0.54 6.46 9.19
CA THR A 30 0.83 5.60 10.33
C THR A 30 0.20 4.23 10.14
N VAL A 31 0.88 3.18 10.59
CA VAL A 31 0.32 1.82 10.74
C VAL A 31 0.38 1.45 12.21
N ARG A 32 -0.78 1.18 12.84
CA ARG A 32 -0.89 0.95 14.30
C ARG A 32 -0.14 2.01 15.11
N ASP A 33 -0.40 3.28 14.79
CA ASP A 33 0.20 4.49 15.41
C ASP A 33 1.70 4.70 15.18
N LYS A 34 2.38 3.77 14.49
CA LYS A 34 3.78 3.93 14.07
C LYS A 34 3.84 4.69 12.75
N ARG A 35 4.50 5.85 12.76
CA ARG A 35 4.75 6.64 11.56
C ARG A 35 5.75 5.93 10.65
N PHE A 36 5.36 5.70 9.40
CA PHE A 36 6.25 5.18 8.36
C PHE A 36 6.57 6.22 7.28
N ALA A 37 5.65 7.15 7.01
CA ALA A 37 5.87 8.23 6.05
C ALA A 37 5.26 9.55 6.54
N SER A 38 5.83 10.67 6.12
CA SER A 38 5.23 11.99 6.31
C SER A 38 5.72 12.99 5.27
N MET A 39 4.95 14.04 5.04
CA MET A 39 5.34 15.17 4.20
C MET A 39 4.85 16.46 4.85
N GLY A 40 5.76 17.44 4.95
CA GLY A 40 5.46 18.78 5.42
C GLY A 40 5.23 19.74 4.25
N ASN A 41 5.10 21.04 4.56
CA ASN A 41 5.00 22.09 3.55
C ASN A 41 6.36 22.43 2.91
N ASP A 42 7.43 21.74 3.31
CA ASP A 42 8.78 21.93 2.80
C ASP A 42 9.05 21.11 1.53
N ASP A 43 8.03 20.49 0.94
CA ASP A 43 8.11 19.60 -0.21
C ASP A 43 9.05 18.40 -0.04
N HIS A 44 9.44 18.10 1.21
CA HIS A 44 10.27 16.96 1.54
C HIS A 44 9.41 15.81 2.06
N VAL A 45 9.53 14.67 1.39
CA VAL A 45 9.03 13.41 1.92
C VAL A 45 10.02 12.87 2.93
N ARG A 46 9.49 12.40 4.06
CA ARG A 46 10.24 11.78 5.15
C ARG A 46 9.78 10.33 5.25
N LEU A 47 10.69 9.40 5.05
CA LEU A 47 10.43 7.97 5.08
C LEU A 47 11.18 7.38 6.27
N HIS A 48 10.44 6.72 7.16
CA HIS A 48 11.02 6.03 8.29
C HIS A 48 11.41 4.62 7.84
N LEU A 49 12.71 4.40 7.67
CA LEU A 49 13.28 3.21 7.05
C LEU A 49 14.31 2.58 7.98
N PRO A 50 14.47 1.24 7.95
CA PRO A 50 15.64 0.58 8.52
C PRO A 50 16.95 1.17 7.97
N ALA A 51 18.04 1.05 8.71
CA ALA A 51 19.32 1.64 8.33
C ALA A 51 19.79 1.20 6.93
N ALA A 52 19.67 -0.10 6.61
CA ALA A 52 20.05 -0.65 5.30
C ALA A 52 19.28 0.00 4.15
N ASP A 53 17.95 0.10 4.26
CA ASP A 53 17.08 0.74 3.27
C ASP A 53 17.37 2.24 3.15
N ALA A 54 17.64 2.91 4.27
CA ALA A 54 18.01 4.31 4.28
C ALA A 54 19.35 4.56 3.57
N ASP A 55 20.34 3.68 3.76
CA ASP A 55 21.63 3.75 3.09
C ASP A 55 21.47 3.58 1.56
N GLU A 56 20.58 2.69 1.12
CA GLU A 56 20.26 2.50 -0.30
C GLU A 56 19.63 3.74 -0.93
N VAL A 57 18.67 4.38 -0.24
CA VAL A 57 18.09 5.65 -0.70
C VAL A 57 19.15 6.76 -0.80
N LEU A 58 20.02 6.87 0.21
CA LEU A 58 21.08 7.89 0.22
C LEU A 58 22.11 7.67 -0.90
N ALA A 59 22.40 6.41 -1.25
CA ALA A 59 23.27 6.09 -2.38
C ALA A 59 22.61 6.40 -3.73
N ALA A 60 21.29 6.18 -3.86
CA ALA A 60 20.54 6.41 -5.09
C ALA A 60 20.17 7.88 -5.33
N HIS A 61 20.03 8.68 -4.26
CA HIS A 61 19.55 10.06 -4.33
C HIS A 61 20.52 11.02 -3.63
N PRO A 62 21.34 11.79 -4.37
CA PRO A 62 22.30 12.73 -3.79
C PRO A 62 21.68 13.85 -2.94
N THR A 63 20.40 14.17 -3.17
CA THR A 63 19.64 15.17 -2.41
C THR A 63 18.95 14.60 -1.18
N ALA A 64 19.05 13.28 -0.96
CA ALA A 64 18.54 12.66 0.24
C ALA A 64 19.47 12.93 1.43
N GLU A 65 18.84 13.17 2.58
CA GLU A 65 19.53 13.37 3.85
C GLU A 65 19.08 12.33 4.86
N ARG A 66 20.00 11.93 5.74
CA ARG A 66 19.70 11.04 6.86
C ARG A 66 18.73 11.72 7.82
N LEU A 67 17.63 11.07 8.13
CA LEU A 67 16.75 11.47 9.22
C LEU A 67 17.18 10.79 10.51
N THR A 68 17.44 11.56 11.56
CA THR A 68 17.85 11.05 12.88
C THR A 68 16.90 11.50 13.99
N ARG A 69 16.82 10.70 15.06
CA ARG A 69 16.22 11.08 16.35
C ARG A 69 17.34 11.04 17.39
N GLY A 70 17.92 12.20 17.70
CA GLY A 70 19.19 12.25 18.45
C GLY A 70 20.29 11.60 17.62
N ALA A 71 21.03 10.66 18.22
CA ALA A 71 22.09 9.90 17.52
C ALA A 71 21.55 8.73 16.67
N ALA A 72 20.29 8.32 16.86
CA ALA A 72 19.75 7.13 16.19
C ALA A 72 19.22 7.48 14.77
N PRO A 73 19.66 6.80 13.71
CA PRO A 73 19.05 6.94 12.39
C PRO A 73 17.63 6.37 12.42
N ILE A 74 16.68 7.14 11.91
CA ILE A 74 15.27 6.75 11.84
C ILE A 74 14.73 6.68 10.41
N GLY A 75 15.55 7.05 9.41
CA GLY A 75 15.19 6.96 7.99
C GLY A 75 15.87 8.04 7.14
N VAL A 76 15.12 8.56 6.17
CA VAL A 76 15.61 9.53 5.18
C VAL A 76 14.60 10.64 4.94
N ARG A 77 15.09 11.81 4.55
CA ARG A 77 14.27 12.88 3.94
C ARG A 77 14.83 13.22 2.57
N LEU A 78 13.98 13.55 1.62
CA LEU A 78 14.39 13.98 0.29
C LEU A 78 13.30 14.84 -0.36
N PRO A 79 13.66 15.78 -1.26
CA PRO A 79 12.68 16.51 -2.05
C PRO A 79 11.79 15.55 -2.85
N ILE A 80 10.47 15.73 -2.81
CA ILE A 80 9.55 14.85 -3.55
C ILE A 80 9.74 14.93 -5.08
N ALA A 81 10.32 16.04 -5.56
CA ALA A 81 10.64 16.23 -6.97
C ALA A 81 11.78 15.33 -7.46
N ASP A 82 12.66 14.87 -6.56
CA ASP A 82 13.90 14.14 -6.88
C ASP A 82 13.73 12.62 -6.84
N ILE A 83 12.53 12.16 -6.50
CA ILE A 83 12.15 10.75 -6.48
C ILE A 83 11.05 10.52 -7.50
N ASN A 84 11.22 9.55 -8.39
CA ASN A 84 10.16 9.22 -9.35
C ASN A 84 9.02 8.42 -8.67
N GLY A 85 7.89 8.32 -9.36
CA GLY A 85 6.71 7.67 -8.80
C GLY A 85 6.90 6.21 -8.41
N GLN A 86 7.67 5.43 -9.18
CA GLN A 86 7.91 4.02 -8.87
C GLN A 86 8.82 3.86 -7.64
N GLN A 87 9.88 4.67 -7.56
CA GLN A 87 10.77 4.72 -6.41
C GLN A 87 10.03 5.16 -5.15
N LEU A 88 9.17 6.18 -5.24
CA LEU A 88 8.33 6.61 -4.12
C LEU A 88 7.44 5.46 -3.65
N ASN A 89 6.76 4.78 -4.58
CA ASN A 89 5.88 3.66 -4.24
C ASN A 89 6.66 2.54 -3.53
N HIS A 90 7.83 2.19 -4.07
CA HIS A 90 8.71 1.17 -3.49
C HIS A 90 9.12 1.54 -2.05
N TRP A 91 9.66 2.74 -1.84
CA TRP A 91 10.20 3.11 -0.53
C TRP A 91 9.11 3.37 0.52
N VAL A 92 7.94 3.87 0.13
CA VAL A 92 6.78 3.98 1.02
C VAL A 92 6.33 2.59 1.49
N ARG A 93 6.32 1.60 0.60
CA ARG A 93 5.98 0.21 0.94
C ARG A 93 7.02 -0.42 1.88
N ARG A 94 8.32 -0.22 1.62
CA ARG A 94 9.42 -0.67 2.49
C ARG A 94 9.31 -0.06 3.90
N ALA A 95 9.03 1.24 3.98
CA ALA A 95 8.81 1.92 5.24
C ALA A 95 7.62 1.33 6.00
N TRP A 96 6.50 1.05 5.31
CA TRP A 96 5.33 0.41 5.93
C TRP A 96 5.65 -1.00 6.44
N LEU A 97 6.31 -1.84 5.64
CA LEU A 97 6.68 -3.21 6.04
C LEU A 97 7.53 -3.24 7.31
N ALA A 98 8.48 -2.30 7.43
CA ALA A 98 9.33 -2.18 8.61
C ALA A 98 8.56 -1.80 9.89
N HIS A 99 7.37 -1.18 9.77
CA HIS A 99 6.56 -0.71 10.89
C HIS A 99 5.30 -1.56 11.14
N ALA A 100 4.83 -2.28 10.13
CA ALA A 100 3.63 -3.10 10.19
C ALA A 100 3.77 -4.27 11.19
N PRO A 101 2.68 -4.70 11.84
CA PRO A 101 2.69 -5.93 12.63
C PRO A 101 3.06 -7.14 11.75
N LYS A 102 3.82 -8.10 12.30
CA LYS A 102 4.33 -9.27 11.56
C LYS A 102 3.28 -9.98 10.71
N ARG A 103 2.07 -10.20 11.26
CA ARG A 103 0.97 -10.84 10.52
C ARG A 103 0.55 -10.03 9.29
N LEU A 104 0.42 -8.72 9.46
CA LEU A 104 -0.01 -7.81 8.41
C LEU A 104 1.05 -7.66 7.32
N ALA A 105 2.32 -7.58 7.73
CA ALA A 105 3.46 -7.59 6.79
C ALA A 105 3.50 -8.90 5.99
N ALA A 106 3.37 -10.05 6.65
CA ALA A 106 3.35 -11.35 5.98
C ALA A 106 2.17 -11.50 5.00
N GLN A 107 1.00 -10.96 5.34
CA GLN A 107 -0.17 -10.93 4.44
C GLN A 107 0.11 -10.08 3.20
N ALA A 108 0.65 -8.88 3.37
CA ALA A 108 0.99 -8.01 2.25
C ALA A 108 2.14 -8.55 1.38
N GLU A 109 3.11 -9.24 1.97
CA GLU A 109 4.16 -9.94 1.20
C GLU A 109 3.60 -11.11 0.40
N ALA A 110 2.71 -11.92 1.00
CA ALA A 110 2.02 -12.98 0.29
C ALA A 110 1.16 -12.43 -0.86
N ALA A 111 0.45 -11.32 -0.64
CA ALA A 111 -0.32 -10.64 -1.65
C ALA A 111 0.56 -10.09 -2.80
N ASP A 112 1.76 -9.60 -2.54
CA ASP A 112 2.66 -9.16 -3.62
C ASP A 112 3.05 -10.29 -4.58
N THR A 113 3.27 -11.49 -4.02
CA THR A 113 3.58 -12.70 -4.80
C THR A 113 2.36 -13.30 -5.49
N ALA A 114 1.14 -12.89 -5.10
CA ALA A 114 -0.08 -13.37 -5.73
C ALA A 114 -0.15 -12.95 -7.21
N ALA A 115 -0.22 -13.96 -8.08
CA ALA A 115 -0.54 -13.79 -9.48
C ALA A 115 -2.02 -14.13 -9.74
N ALA A 116 -2.58 -13.52 -10.78
CA ALA A 116 -3.97 -13.78 -11.17
C ALA A 116 -4.16 -15.27 -11.54
N GLY A 117 -5.10 -15.93 -10.85
CA GLY A 117 -5.38 -17.36 -11.00
C GLY A 117 -4.50 -18.29 -10.17
N GLU A 118 -3.63 -17.76 -9.30
CA GLU A 118 -2.81 -18.56 -8.36
C GLU A 118 -3.26 -18.40 -6.90
N VAL A 119 -4.27 -17.55 -6.63
CA VAL A 119 -4.85 -17.35 -5.30
C VAL A 119 -6.19 -18.07 -5.20
N GLY A 120 -6.18 -19.22 -4.51
CA GLY A 120 -7.38 -20.05 -4.30
C GLY A 120 -8.14 -20.32 -5.59
N ASP A 121 -9.44 -20.04 -5.59
CA ASP A 121 -10.32 -20.16 -6.77
C ASP A 121 -10.67 -18.79 -7.41
N LEU A 122 -9.90 -17.73 -7.11
CA LEU A 122 -10.12 -16.41 -7.71
C LEU A 122 -9.86 -16.43 -9.23
N PRO A 123 -10.74 -15.83 -10.07
CA PRO A 123 -10.60 -15.92 -11.52
C PRO A 123 -9.36 -15.20 -12.04
N LYS A 124 -8.57 -15.83 -12.90
CA LYS A 124 -7.44 -15.15 -13.58
C LYS A 124 -7.85 -13.87 -14.32
N ALA A 125 -9.10 -13.77 -14.75
CA ALA A 125 -9.65 -12.65 -15.51
C ALA A 125 -9.69 -11.33 -14.73
N ILE A 126 -9.74 -11.35 -13.37
CA ILE A 126 -9.76 -10.10 -12.58
C ILE A 126 -8.42 -9.34 -12.63
N GLY A 127 -7.35 -10.02 -13.09
CA GLY A 127 -6.02 -9.45 -13.24
C GLY A 127 -5.26 -9.32 -11.92
N SER A 128 -3.94 -9.12 -12.02
CA SER A 128 -3.07 -9.08 -10.83
C SER A 128 -3.46 -7.96 -9.84
N PRO A 129 -3.79 -6.72 -10.24
CA PRO A 129 -4.14 -5.67 -9.27
C PRO A 129 -5.32 -6.03 -8.36
N ALA A 130 -6.42 -6.56 -8.92
CA ALA A 130 -7.57 -6.97 -8.14
C ALA A 130 -7.28 -8.23 -7.30
N THR A 131 -6.51 -9.18 -7.86
CA THR A 131 -6.09 -10.39 -7.12
C THR A 131 -5.28 -10.02 -5.87
N ARG A 132 -4.32 -9.10 -6.01
CA ARG A 132 -3.50 -8.63 -4.89
C ARG A 132 -4.32 -7.88 -3.85
N ALA A 133 -5.22 -7.00 -4.29
CA ALA A 133 -6.09 -6.25 -3.39
C ALA A 133 -6.99 -7.15 -2.54
N LEU A 134 -7.53 -8.24 -3.11
CA LEU A 134 -8.29 -9.23 -2.37
C LEU A 134 -7.38 -10.01 -1.40
N ALA A 135 -6.22 -10.48 -1.87
CA ALA A 135 -5.26 -11.20 -1.03
C ALA A 135 -4.74 -10.35 0.15
N ASP A 136 -4.55 -9.04 -0.04
CA ASP A 136 -4.12 -8.09 0.99
C ASP A 136 -5.08 -8.03 2.19
N VAL A 137 -6.38 -8.19 1.94
CA VAL A 137 -7.41 -8.25 2.99
C VAL A 137 -7.73 -9.68 3.43
N GLY A 138 -6.98 -10.67 2.93
CA GLY A 138 -7.14 -12.08 3.27
C GLY A 138 -8.24 -12.81 2.50
N ILE A 139 -8.79 -12.20 1.46
CA ILE A 139 -9.78 -12.82 0.57
C ILE A 139 -9.04 -13.58 -0.50
N THR A 140 -9.22 -14.89 -0.47
CA THR A 140 -8.53 -15.83 -1.35
C THR A 140 -9.48 -16.77 -2.09
N THR A 141 -10.78 -16.71 -1.79
CA THR A 141 -11.79 -17.53 -2.46
C THR A 141 -13.02 -16.77 -2.93
N LEU A 142 -13.72 -17.30 -3.94
CA LEU A 142 -15.00 -16.79 -4.43
C LEU A 142 -16.07 -16.83 -3.33
N ALA A 143 -16.06 -17.85 -2.47
CA ALA A 143 -16.97 -17.90 -1.33
C ALA A 143 -16.80 -16.69 -0.39
N GLN A 144 -15.56 -16.30 -0.08
CA GLN A 144 -15.28 -15.10 0.70
C GLN A 144 -15.64 -13.81 -0.05
N VAL A 145 -15.50 -13.78 -1.37
CA VAL A 145 -15.96 -12.65 -2.19
C VAL A 145 -17.49 -12.51 -2.14
N ALA A 146 -18.22 -13.63 -2.10
CA ALA A 146 -19.69 -13.63 -2.03
C ALA A 146 -20.22 -12.96 -0.76
N GLU A 147 -19.44 -12.98 0.34
CA GLU A 147 -19.77 -12.32 1.61
C GLU A 147 -19.64 -10.78 1.55
N LEU A 148 -19.18 -10.22 0.44
CA LEU A 148 -19.00 -8.78 0.25
C LEU A 148 -20.01 -8.18 -0.72
N SER A 149 -20.32 -6.91 -0.49
CA SER A 149 -21.05 -6.06 -1.42
C SER A 149 -20.16 -5.52 -2.55
N GLU A 150 -20.78 -5.11 -3.66
CA GLU A 150 -20.10 -4.40 -4.73
C GLU A 150 -19.44 -3.10 -4.23
N ALA A 151 -20.07 -2.40 -3.29
CA ALA A 151 -19.53 -1.17 -2.72
C ALA A 151 -18.24 -1.42 -1.92
N GLU A 152 -18.20 -2.50 -1.14
CA GLU A 152 -16.99 -2.89 -0.40
C GLU A 152 -15.86 -3.29 -1.33
N LEU A 153 -16.15 -4.06 -2.38
CA LEU A 153 -15.17 -4.41 -3.40
C LEU A 153 -14.63 -3.16 -4.11
N LEU A 154 -15.49 -2.21 -4.51
CA LEU A 154 -15.07 -0.96 -5.15
C LEU A 154 -14.28 -0.02 -4.22
N ALA A 155 -14.45 -0.16 -2.91
CA ALA A 155 -13.66 0.58 -1.94
C ALA A 155 -12.21 0.06 -1.84
N MET A 156 -11.92 -1.16 -2.30
CA MET A 156 -10.58 -1.75 -2.27
C MET A 156 -9.67 -1.15 -3.33
N HIS A 157 -8.50 -0.63 -2.91
CA HIS A 157 -7.54 -0.06 -3.84
C HIS A 157 -6.97 -1.13 -4.78
N GLY A 158 -7.26 -1.02 -6.08
CA GLY A 158 -6.81 -1.99 -7.10
C GLY A 158 -7.94 -2.86 -7.65
N VAL A 159 -9.11 -2.86 -7.00
CA VAL A 159 -10.34 -3.44 -7.53
C VAL A 159 -11.11 -2.37 -8.28
N GLY A 160 -11.38 -2.60 -9.56
CA GLY A 160 -12.17 -1.69 -10.40
C GLY A 160 -13.49 -2.30 -10.84
N PRO A 161 -14.41 -1.51 -11.44
CA PRO A 161 -15.72 -2.00 -11.89
C PRO A 161 -15.64 -3.22 -12.82
N LYS A 162 -14.59 -3.30 -13.65
CA LYS A 162 -14.32 -4.47 -14.48
C LYS A 162 -14.05 -5.73 -13.65
N ALA A 163 -13.25 -5.64 -12.60
CA ALA A 163 -12.96 -6.77 -11.72
C ALA A 163 -14.22 -7.22 -10.98
N VAL A 164 -15.01 -6.28 -10.45
CA VAL A 164 -16.29 -6.59 -9.80
C VAL A 164 -17.25 -7.32 -10.74
N ARG A 165 -17.41 -6.84 -11.98
CA ARG A 165 -18.22 -7.54 -12.98
C ARG A 165 -17.76 -8.98 -13.22
N LEU A 166 -16.45 -9.19 -13.37
CA LEU A 166 -15.87 -10.52 -13.59
C LEU A 166 -16.02 -11.44 -12.37
N LEU A 167 -15.96 -10.90 -11.15
CA LEU A 167 -16.27 -11.65 -9.93
C LEU A 167 -17.74 -12.05 -9.88
N GLY A 168 -18.66 -11.13 -10.22
CA GLY A 168 -20.09 -11.42 -10.31
C GLY A 168 -20.42 -12.51 -11.35
N GLU A 169 -19.77 -12.47 -12.51
CA GLU A 169 -19.89 -13.51 -13.55
C GLU A 169 -19.40 -14.88 -13.03
N ALA A 170 -18.25 -14.93 -12.34
CA ALA A 170 -17.71 -16.15 -11.78
C ALA A 170 -18.58 -16.74 -10.65
N LEU A 171 -19.11 -15.88 -9.78
CA LEU A 171 -20.07 -16.28 -8.74
C LEU A 171 -21.35 -16.84 -9.36
N SER A 172 -21.88 -16.17 -10.39
CA SER A 172 -23.12 -16.61 -11.05
C SER A 172 -22.94 -17.98 -11.71
N ALA A 173 -21.76 -18.26 -12.28
CA ALA A 173 -21.43 -19.57 -12.86
C ALA A 173 -21.42 -20.71 -11.82
N THR A 174 -21.27 -20.38 -10.54
CA THR A 174 -21.29 -21.34 -9.42
C THR A 174 -22.58 -21.27 -8.60
N GLY A 175 -23.58 -20.49 -9.04
CA GLY A 175 -24.88 -20.36 -8.36
C GLY A 175 -24.87 -19.39 -7.17
N HIS A 176 -23.82 -18.58 -7.03
CA HIS A 176 -23.67 -17.57 -5.99
C HIS A 176 -23.86 -16.14 -6.54
N ARG A 177 -24.02 -15.17 -5.64
CA ARG A 177 -24.07 -13.73 -5.94
C ARG A 177 -23.37 -12.95 -4.83
N LEU A 178 -22.98 -11.71 -5.13
CA LEU A 178 -22.50 -10.78 -4.11
C LEU A 178 -23.62 -10.46 -3.10
N GLU A 179 -23.23 -10.13 -1.88
CA GLU A 179 -24.11 -9.52 -0.88
C GLU A 179 -24.68 -8.20 -1.41
N GLY A 180 -25.93 -7.91 -1.02
CA GLY A 180 -26.76 -6.82 -1.58
C GLY A 180 -26.59 -5.48 -0.89
#